data_AF-A0A6A5V1D5-F1
#
_entry.id   AF-A0A6A5V1D5-F1
#
_cell.length_a   1.000
_cell.length_b   1.000
_cell.length_c   1.000
_cell.angle_alpha   90.00
_cell.angle_beta   90.00
_cell.angle_gamma   90.00
#
_symmetry.space_group_name_H-M   'P 1'
#
loop_
_entity.id
_entity.type
_entity.pdbx_description
1 polymer ?
#
loop_
_entity_poly.entity_id
_entity_poly.type
_entity_poly.pdbx_seq_one_letter_code
_entity_poly.pdbx_strand_id
1 'polypeptide(L)'
;MHALVLYPSINTIFSLPHNLTDIDPINEVIKEIKSLELCKTFSYATITKKYSVIRTTLMRRHKGIIASRTTRISNTQKLNPQQEAELVKYIEGLTARQL
;
A
#
# COMPACT_ATOMS: atom_id res chain seq x y z
N MET A 1 -20.07 26.89 15.72
CA MET A 1 -20.96 25.73 15.51
C MET A 1 -20.11 24.52 15.17
N HIS A 2 -20.28 23.47 15.99
CA HIS A 2 -19.84 22.07 15.85
C HIS A 2 -18.45 21.74 15.28
N ALA A 3 -17.53 21.47 16.21
CA ALA A 3 -16.36 20.63 15.99
C ALA A 3 -16.76 19.14 16.06
N LEU A 4 -16.52 18.39 14.99
CA LEU A 4 -16.48 16.93 15.00
C LEU A 4 -15.57 16.46 13.86
N VAL A 5 -14.35 16.02 14.18
CA VAL A 5 -13.66 15.03 13.34
C VAL A 5 -13.02 13.97 14.23
N LEU A 6 -13.85 12.96 14.50
CA LEU A 6 -13.56 11.52 14.43
C LEU A 6 -12.16 11.05 14.89
N TYR A 7 -12.13 10.38 16.04
CA TYR A 7 -10.98 9.60 16.52
C TYR A 7 -10.43 8.63 15.45
N PRO A 8 -9.10 8.46 15.33
CA PRO A 8 -8.54 7.39 14.51
C PRO A 8 -8.83 6.03 15.14
N SER A 9 -9.44 5.16 14.34
CA SER A 9 -9.80 3.77 14.64
C SER A 9 -8.58 2.91 14.98
N ILE A 10 -8.76 2.07 16.02
CA ILE A 10 -7.91 1.06 16.69
C ILE A 10 -6.97 0.14 15.85
N ASN A 11 -6.75 0.37 14.56
CA ASN A 11 -5.85 -0.45 13.72
C ASN A 11 -4.37 0.01 13.74
N THR A 12 -3.95 0.77 14.75
CA THR A 12 -2.63 1.41 14.82
C THR A 12 -1.46 0.47 15.18
N ILE A 13 -1.66 -0.85 15.27
CA ILE A 13 -0.59 -1.76 15.71
C ILE A 13 -0.16 -2.73 14.60
N PHE A 14 0.39 -2.19 13.51
CA PHE A 14 1.45 -2.87 12.74
C PHE A 14 2.18 -1.87 11.83
N SER A 15 2.69 -0.80 12.41
CA SER A 15 3.54 0.16 11.68
C SER A 15 4.85 0.35 12.42
N LEU A 16 5.59 -0.75 12.61
CA LEU A 16 7.02 -0.67 12.86
C LEU A 16 7.73 -0.47 11.51
N PRO A 17 8.76 0.38 11.46
CA PRO A 17 9.55 0.58 10.25
C PRO A 17 10.46 -0.63 10.07
N HIS A 18 10.13 -1.47 9.10
CA HIS A 18 11.07 -2.46 8.59
C HIS A 18 11.49 -1.99 7.20
N ASN A 19 12.62 -1.27 7.19
CA ASN A 19 13.56 -1.32 6.10
C ASN A 19 13.90 -2.79 5.80
N LEU A 20 13.40 -3.34 4.68
CA LEU A 20 14.02 -4.41 3.86
C LEU A 20 12.93 -5.02 2.96
N THR A 21 13.13 -4.92 1.66
CA THR A 21 12.39 -5.64 0.60
C THR A 21 10.91 -5.26 0.47
N ASP A 22 10.70 -4.36 -0.47
CA ASP A 22 9.45 -3.88 -1.09
C ASP A 22 8.62 -5.00 -1.75
N ILE A 23 8.21 -6.00 -0.98
CA ILE A 23 7.22 -7.00 -1.40
C ILE A 23 6.15 -7.02 -0.33
N ASP A 24 5.01 -6.40 -0.66
CA ASP A 24 3.83 -6.45 0.19
C ASP A 24 3.31 -7.90 0.19
N PRO A 25 3.41 -8.66 1.30
CA PRO A 25 3.05 -10.08 1.34
C PRO A 25 1.58 -10.30 0.97
N ILE A 26 0.72 -9.28 1.13
CA ILE A 26 -0.68 -9.36 0.70
C ILE A 26 -0.80 -9.28 -0.83
N ASN A 27 0.07 -8.54 -1.52
CA ASN A 27 0.08 -8.52 -2.99
C ASN A 27 0.53 -9.86 -3.57
N GLU A 28 1.52 -10.51 -2.95
CA GLU A 28 1.98 -11.83 -3.36
C GLU A 28 0.86 -12.87 -3.22
N VAL A 29 0.17 -12.85 -2.08
CA VAL A 29 -1.00 -13.69 -1.84
C VAL A 29 -2.10 -13.44 -2.88
N ILE A 30 -2.40 -12.18 -3.20
CA ILE A 30 -3.39 -11.83 -4.23
C ILE A 30 -2.96 -12.33 -5.61
N LYS A 31 -1.66 -12.31 -5.92
CA LYS A 31 -1.12 -12.84 -7.17
C LYS A 31 -1.29 -14.35 -7.24
N GLU A 32 -1.02 -15.09 -6.16
CA GLU A 32 -1.29 -16.54 -6.09
C GLU A 32 -2.78 -16.82 -6.26
N ILE A 33 -3.65 -16.09 -5.56
CA ILE A 33 -5.12 -16.24 -5.67
C ILE A 33 -5.59 -16.02 -7.11
N LYS A 34 -5.06 -15.01 -7.80
CA LYS A 34 -5.39 -14.73 -9.21
C LYS A 34 -4.80 -15.76 -10.19
N SER A 35 -3.73 -16.44 -9.80
CA SER A 35 -3.08 -17.48 -10.60
C SER A 35 -3.67 -18.87 -10.38
N LEU A 36 -4.47 -19.07 -9.32
CA LEU A 36 -5.28 -20.27 -9.17
C LEU A 36 -6.30 -20.31 -10.31
N GLU A 37 -6.37 -21.43 -11.01
CA GLU A 37 -7.36 -21.65 -12.06
C GLU A 37 -8.78 -21.34 -11.54
N LEU A 38 -9.61 -20.73 -12.39
CA LEU A 38 -10.98 -20.28 -12.08
C LEU A 38 -11.87 -21.37 -11.45
N CYS A 39 -11.53 -22.65 -11.63
CA CYS A 39 -12.26 -23.80 -11.07
C CYS A 39 -11.73 -24.33 -9.74
N LYS A 40 -10.60 -23.82 -9.22
CA LYS A 40 -10.04 -24.28 -7.95
C LYS A 40 -10.57 -23.44 -6.80
N THR A 41 -11.42 -24.03 -5.97
CA THR A 41 -11.89 -23.39 -4.74
C THR A 41 -10.73 -23.25 -3.76
N PHE A 42 -10.59 -22.06 -3.17
CA PHE A 42 -9.58 -21.78 -2.15
C PHE A 42 -10.22 -21.20 -0.90
N SER A 43 -9.58 -21.41 0.24
CA SER A 43 -10.00 -20.83 1.52
C SER A 43 -9.05 -19.71 1.92
N TYR A 44 -9.61 -18.56 2.32
CA TYR A 44 -8.78 -17.48 2.86
C TYR A 44 -8.00 -17.93 4.10
N ALA A 45 -8.56 -18.83 4.92
CA ALA A 45 -7.91 -19.29 6.15
C ALA A 45 -6.64 -20.10 5.88
N THR A 46 -6.65 -20.95 4.83
CA THR A 46 -5.49 -21.78 4.48
C THR A 46 -4.36 -20.92 3.91
N ILE A 47 -4.71 -20.00 3.01
CA ILE A 47 -3.76 -19.08 2.39
C ILE A 47 -3.17 -18.12 3.42
N THR A 48 -3.98 -17.58 4.34
CA THR A 48 -3.46 -16.67 5.38
C THR A 48 -2.50 -17.34 6.34
N LYS A 49 -2.70 -18.64 6.60
CA LYS A 49 -1.79 -19.43 7.42
C LYS A 49 -0.45 -19.69 6.72
N LYS A 50 -0.47 -19.89 5.40
CA LYS A 50 0.75 -20.07 4.58
C LYS A 50 1.62 -18.81 4.56
N TYR A 51 1.01 -17.63 4.46
CA TYR A 51 1.72 -16.35 4.33
C TYR A 51 1.79 -15.53 5.62
N SER A 52 1.29 -16.05 6.73
CA SER A 52 1.22 -15.34 8.02
C SER A 52 0.57 -13.94 7.91
N VAL A 53 -0.43 -13.79 7.02
CA VAL A 53 -1.13 -12.52 6.79
C VAL A 53 -2.49 -12.49 7.50
N ILE A 54 -2.95 -11.31 7.89
CA ILE A 54 -4.26 -11.13 8.52
C ILE A 54 -5.38 -11.39 7.49
N ARG A 55 -6.27 -12.33 7.80
CA ARG A 55 -7.39 -12.76 6.93
C ARG A 55 -8.31 -11.62 6.53
N THR A 56 -8.68 -10.76 7.47
CA THR A 56 -9.60 -9.64 7.21
C THR A 56 -9.00 -8.63 6.25
N THR A 57 -7.70 -8.33 6.41
CA THR A 57 -6.95 -7.46 5.51
C THR A 57 -6.86 -8.03 4.10
N LEU A 58 -6.52 -9.31 3.98
CA LEU A 58 -6.46 -10.00 2.68
C LEU A 58 -7.81 -10.00 1.96
N MET A 59 -8.90 -10.35 2.65
CA MET A 59 -10.24 -10.39 2.07
C MET A 59 -10.67 -9.00 1.56
N ARG A 60 -10.47 -7.95 2.37
CA ARG A 60 -10.84 -6.58 1.98
C ARG A 60 -10.03 -6.11 0.77
N ARG A 61 -8.74 -6.43 0.71
CA ARG A 61 -7.87 -6.05 -0.40
C ARG A 61 -8.15 -6.84 -1.67
N HIS A 62 -8.41 -8.15 -1.57
CA HIS A 62 -8.82 -8.97 -2.71
C HIS A 62 -10.17 -8.52 -3.30
N LYS A 63 -11.12 -8.10 -2.47
CA LYS A 63 -12.41 -7.52 -2.90
C LYS A 63 -12.32 -6.06 -3.37
N GLY A 64 -11.13 -5.45 -3.37
CA GLY A 64 -10.95 -4.05 -3.77
C GLY A 64 -11.51 -3.00 -2.79
N ILE A 65 -11.86 -3.39 -1.56
CA ILE A 65 -12.38 -2.48 -0.52
C ILE A 65 -11.27 -1.55 0.01
N ILE A 66 -10.04 -2.06 0.08
CA ILE A 66 -8.86 -1.30 0.52
C ILE A 66 -7.82 -1.33 -0.61
N ALA A 67 -7.30 -0.15 -0.96
CA ALA A 67 -6.20 0.00 -1.91
C ALA A 67 -4.84 -0.33 -1.26
N SER A 68 -3.86 -0.73 -2.06
CA SER A 68 -2.49 -0.91 -1.58
C SER A 68 -1.90 0.40 -1.06
N ARG A 69 -0.87 0.33 -0.21
CA ARG A 69 -0.15 1.53 0.25
C ARG A 69 0.41 2.32 -0.94
N THR A 70 1.00 1.65 -1.91
CA THR A 70 1.53 2.26 -3.14
C THR A 70 0.44 2.97 -3.93
N THR A 71 -0.68 2.30 -4.18
CA THR A 71 -1.84 2.90 -4.87
C THR A 71 -2.37 4.11 -4.10
N ARG A 72 -2.45 4.03 -2.77
CA ARG A 72 -2.85 5.16 -1.94
C ARG A 72 -1.87 6.33 -2.10
N ILE A 73 -0.56 6.07 -1.99
CA ILE A 73 0.48 7.09 -2.15
C ILE A 73 0.33 7.76 -3.52
N SER A 74 0.30 6.98 -4.60
CA SER A 74 0.13 7.51 -5.96
C SER A 74 -1.15 8.32 -6.12
N ASN A 75 -2.26 7.91 -5.51
CA ASN A 75 -3.53 8.66 -5.58
C ASN A 75 -3.53 9.92 -4.71
N THR A 76 -2.72 9.98 -3.66
CA THR A 76 -2.62 11.14 -2.74
C THR A 76 -1.52 12.13 -3.14
N GLN A 77 -0.56 11.70 -3.96
CA GLN A 77 0.50 12.56 -4.46
C GLN A 77 -0.09 13.67 -5.33
N LYS A 78 0.36 14.90 -5.07
CA LYS A 78 -0.06 16.08 -5.85
C LYS A 78 0.71 16.20 -7.15
N LEU A 79 1.93 15.69 -7.17
CA LEU A 79 2.82 15.68 -8.32
C LEU A 79 2.94 14.25 -8.81
N ASN A 80 3.00 14.07 -10.12
CA ASN A 80 3.34 12.77 -10.67
C ASN A 80 4.86 12.52 -10.56
N PRO A 81 5.34 11.26 -10.65
CA PRO A 81 6.76 10.95 -10.47
C PRO A 81 7.70 11.70 -11.43
N GLN A 82 7.24 12.02 -12.64
CA GLN A 82 8.03 12.81 -13.60
C GLN A 82 8.16 14.27 -13.14
N GLN A 83 7.07 14.88 -12.66
CA GLN A 83 7.07 16.24 -12.12
C GLN A 83 7.93 16.34 -10.86
N GLU A 84 7.89 15.32 -9.99
CA GLU A 84 8.79 15.25 -8.83
C GLU A 84 10.26 15.20 -9.28
N ALA A 85 10.59 14.36 -10.27
CA ALA A 85 11.95 14.26 -10.79
C ALA A 85 12.45 15.56 -11.43
N GLU A 86 11.62 16.24 -12.21
CA GLU A 86 11.94 17.53 -12.81
C GLU A 86 12.13 18.62 -11.76
N LEU A 87 11.28 18.66 -10.73
CA LEU A 87 11.39 19.60 -9.62
C LEU A 87 12.67 19.39 -8.81
N VAL A 88 13.01 18.13 -8.51
CA VAL A 88 14.27 17.78 -7.81
C VAL A 88 15.47 18.26 -8.62
N LYS A 89 15.52 17.95 -9.92
CA LYS A 89 16.60 18.38 -10.81
C LYS A 89 16.72 19.91 -10.88
N TYR A 90 15.60 20.61 -10.87
CA TYR A 90 15.59 22.07 -10.85
C TYR A 90 16.17 22.64 -9.55
N ILE A 91 15.75 22.12 -8.39
CA ILE A 91 16.25 22.54 -7.06
C ILE A 91 17.76 22.26 -6.93
N GLU A 92 18.22 21.09 -7.39
CA GLU A 92 19.64 20.75 -7.42
C GLU A 92 20.43 21.74 -8.28
N GLY A 93 19.89 22.12 -9.45
CA GLY A 93 20.48 23.12 -10.33
C GLY A 93 20.57 24.51 -9.70
N LEU A 94 19.56 24.93 -8.94
CA LEU A 94 19.58 26.19 -8.19
C LEU A 94 20.64 26.16 -7.07
N THR A 95 20.67 25.05 -6.33
CA THR A 95 21.61 24.85 -5.22
C THR A 95 23.06 24.87 -5.72
N ALA A 96 23.33 24.20 -6.86
CA ALA A 96 24.65 24.22 -7.50
C ALA A 96 25.08 25.62 -7.95
N ARG A 97 24.12 26.48 -8.29
CA ARG A 97 24.35 27.88 -8.67
C ARG A 97 24.46 28.82 -7.46
N GLN A 98 24.28 28.32 -6.23
CA GLN A 98 24.18 29.10 -4.99
C GLN A 98 23.14 30.23 -5.07
N LEU A 99 22.00 29.94 -5.73
CA LEU A 99 20.85 30.84 -5.83
C LEU A 99 19.76 30.45 -4.83
#